data_AF-A0A2G5SG01-F1
#
_entry.id   AF-A0A2G5SG01-F1
#
_cell.length_a   1.000
_cell.length_b   1.000
_cell.length_c   1.000
_cell.angle_alpha   90.00
_cell.angle_beta   90.00
_cell.angle_gamma   90.00
#
_symmetry.space_group_name_H-M   'P 1'
#
loop_
_entity.id
_entity.type
_entity.pdbx_description
1 polymer ?
#
loop_
_entity_poly.entity_id
_entity_poly.type
_entity_poly.pdbx_seq_one_letter_code
_entity_poly.pdbx_strand_id
1 'polypeptide(L)'
;MSTLSTLIHFLEAPTPIVVVDAYNMVFALPEGTSEIHVELEKTSKMCGVIPITQKVSIVTSKGLKYEMANLPLEFGKLISTSNEVTTNQISLQTTAPLIFTIELIHNQSS
;
A
#
# COMPACT_ATOMS: atom_id res chain seq x y z
N MET A 1 -14.43 10.45 2.13
CA MET A 1 -13.43 11.49 2.49
C MET A 1 -12.90 11.35 3.93
N SER A 2 -13.67 10.85 4.90
CA SER A 2 -13.20 10.72 6.30
C SER A 2 -12.18 9.60 6.54
N THR A 3 -12.35 8.42 5.94
CA THR A 3 -11.53 7.23 6.25
C THR A 3 -10.05 7.37 5.91
N LEU A 4 -9.72 7.80 4.69
CA LEU A 4 -8.32 8.08 4.30
C LEU A 4 -7.72 9.19 5.16
N SER A 5 -8.51 10.22 5.50
CA SER A 5 -8.05 11.27 6.42
C SER A 5 -7.73 10.72 7.81
N THR A 6 -8.49 9.74 8.32
CA THR A 6 -8.20 9.07 9.59
C THR A 6 -6.88 8.29 9.52
N LEU A 7 -6.65 7.53 8.44
CA LEU A 7 -5.40 6.79 8.26
C LEU A 7 -4.18 7.70 8.27
N ILE A 8 -4.27 8.88 7.65
CA ILE A 8 -3.19 9.87 7.64
C ILE A 8 -3.04 10.57 8.98
N HIS A 9 -4.14 10.89 9.66
CA HIS A 9 -4.10 11.55 10.96
C HIS A 9 -3.39 10.70 12.02
N PHE A 10 -3.52 9.37 11.93
CA PHE A 10 -2.92 8.42 12.86
C PHE A 10 -1.71 7.68 12.27
N LEU A 11 -1.06 8.27 11.27
CA LEU A 11 0.10 7.67 10.60
C LEU A 11 1.25 7.35 11.57
N GLU A 12 1.47 8.24 12.53
CA GLU A 12 2.52 8.13 13.56
C GLU A 12 1.98 7.55 14.88
N ALA A 13 0.76 7.01 14.88
CA ALA A 13 0.22 6.36 16.07
C ALA A 13 1.05 5.11 16.41
N PRO A 14 1.24 4.80 17.70
CA PRO A 14 1.97 3.61 18.13
C PRO A 14 1.29 2.30 17.69
N THR A 15 0.00 2.36 17.39
CA THR A 15 -0.80 1.24 16.88
C THR A 15 -1.18 1.49 15.43
N PRO A 16 -0.80 0.62 14.47
CA PRO A 16 -1.19 0.76 13.08
C PRO A 16 -2.71 0.72 12.91
N ILE A 17 -3.25 1.62 12.09
CA ILE A 17 -4.65 1.61 11.70
C ILE A 17 -4.79 0.95 10.33
N VAL A 18 -5.67 -0.04 10.28
CA VAL A 18 -5.98 -0.78 9.05
C VAL A 18 -7.49 -0.72 8.83
N VAL A 19 -7.88 -0.33 7.62
CA VAL A 19 -9.27 -0.41 7.16
C VAL A 19 -9.41 -1.71 6.37
N VAL A 20 -10.43 -2.50 6.71
CA VAL A 20 -10.72 -3.76 6.04
C VAL A 20 -12.16 -3.72 5.57
N ASP A 21 -12.38 -4.01 4.29
CA ASP A 21 -13.71 -4.28 3.72
C ASP A 21 -13.86 -5.77 3.39
N ALA A 22 -14.85 -6.14 2.58
CA ALA A 22 -15.10 -7.54 2.23
C ALA A 22 -13.93 -8.22 1.47
N TYR A 23 -13.09 -7.45 0.80
CA TYR A 23 -12.03 -7.95 -0.08
C TYR A 23 -10.72 -7.19 0.03
N ASN A 24 -10.69 -6.00 0.61
CA ASN A 24 -9.54 -5.11 0.59
C ASN A 24 -9.09 -4.77 2.00
N MET A 25 -7.77 -4.74 2.15
CA MET A 25 -7.10 -4.18 3.30
C MET A 25 -6.35 -2.92 2.87
N VAL A 26 -6.54 -1.82 3.60
CA VAL A 26 -5.98 -0.51 3.31
C VAL A 26 -5.36 0.09 4.56
N PHE A 27 -4.13 0.57 4.45
CA PHE A 27 -3.44 1.27 5.54
C PHE A 27 -2.47 2.32 4.99
N ALA A 28 -2.10 3.26 5.85
CA ALA A 28 -1.12 4.29 5.51
C ALA A 28 0.29 3.87 5.94
N LEU A 29 1.27 4.26 5.13
CA LEU A 29 2.68 4.04 5.36
C LEU A 29 3.37 5.39 5.57
N PRO A 30 4.22 5.52 6.61
CA PRO A 30 4.95 6.75 6.86
C PRO A 30 6.01 6.99 5.77
N GLU A 31 6.55 8.21 5.75
CA GLU A 31 7.77 8.49 5.03
C GLU A 31 8.94 7.63 5.58
N GLY A 32 9.84 7.22 4.70
CA GLY A 32 10.95 6.33 5.02
C GLY A 32 10.73 4.91 4.49
N THR A 33 11.25 3.92 5.23
CA THR A 33 11.19 2.50 4.84
C THR A 33 10.15 1.77 5.67
N SER A 34 9.24 1.09 4.99
CA SER A 34 8.23 0.22 5.58
C SER A 34 8.40 -1.20 5.08
N GLU A 35 8.33 -2.17 6.01
CA GLU A 35 8.36 -3.60 5.71
C GLU A 35 6.97 -4.19 5.99
N ILE A 36 6.35 -4.76 4.96
CA ILE A 36 5.01 -5.32 5.02
C ILE A 36 5.12 -6.83 4.86
N HIS A 37 4.55 -7.56 5.83
CA HIS A 37 4.49 -9.01 5.79
C HIS A 37 3.07 -9.45 5.44
N VAL A 38 2.92 -10.20 4.38
CA VAL A 38 1.66 -10.74 3.88
C VAL A 38 1.75 -12.25 3.73
N GLU A 39 0.66 -12.94 3.99
CA GLU A 39 0.54 -14.36 3.65
C GLU A 39 -0.03 -14.44 2.22
N LEU A 40 0.82 -14.68 1.22
CA LEU A 40 0.42 -14.69 -0.20
C LEU A 40 -0.80 -15.57 -0.47
N GLU A 41 -0.89 -16.72 0.21
CA GLU A 41 -1.99 -17.69 0.10
C GLU A 41 -3.35 -17.14 0.55
N LYS A 42 -3.38 -16.02 1.28
CA LYS A 42 -4.60 -15.34 1.73
C LYS A 42 -4.93 -14.09 0.89
N THR A 43 -4.14 -13.79 -0.13
CA THR A 43 -4.29 -12.59 -0.97
C THR A 43 -4.55 -12.97 -2.42
N SER A 44 -5.32 -12.15 -3.15
CA SER A 44 -5.45 -12.31 -4.61
C SER A 44 -4.15 -11.93 -5.35
N LYS A 45 -3.13 -11.51 -4.58
CA LYS A 45 -1.88 -10.86 -4.97
C LYS A 45 -2.04 -9.42 -5.46
N MET A 46 -3.24 -8.97 -5.79
CA MET A 46 -3.45 -7.61 -6.28
C MET A 46 -3.18 -6.60 -5.17
N CYS A 47 -2.38 -5.58 -5.48
CA CYS A 47 -2.05 -4.51 -4.56
C CYS A 47 -1.90 -3.16 -5.26
N GLY A 48 -1.89 -2.10 -4.46
CA GLY A 48 -1.75 -0.73 -4.90
C GLY A 48 -0.89 0.09 -3.96
N VAL A 49 -0.15 1.04 -4.54
CA VAL A 49 0.68 2.03 -3.86
C VAL A 49 0.25 3.40 -4.37
N ILE A 50 -0.38 4.17 -3.49
CA ILE A 50 -1.09 5.40 -3.86
C ILE A 50 -0.45 6.58 -3.11
N PRO A 51 0.06 7.60 -3.83
CA PRO A 51 0.51 8.83 -3.19
C PRO A 51 -0.72 9.53 -2.61
N ILE A 52 -0.67 9.97 -1.36
CA ILE A 52 -1.82 10.65 -0.72
C ILE A 52 -1.57 12.13 -0.48
N THR A 53 -0.31 12.54 -0.50
CA THR A 53 0.08 13.93 -0.31
C THR A 53 0.05 14.68 -1.64
N GLN A 54 -0.01 16.01 -1.57
CA GLN A 54 0.09 16.87 -2.76
C GLN A 54 1.53 16.96 -3.32
N LYS A 55 2.52 16.37 -2.64
CA LYS A 55 3.91 16.34 -3.09
C LYS A 55 4.15 15.05 -3.88
N VAL A 56 5.11 15.11 -4.80
CA VAL A 56 5.59 13.92 -5.51
C VAL A 56 6.24 12.97 -4.50
N SER A 57 5.75 11.73 -4.46
CA SER A 57 6.36 10.67 -3.67
C SER A 57 7.34 9.91 -4.55
N ILE A 58 8.63 9.93 -4.22
CA ILE A 58 9.61 9.04 -4.85
C ILE A 58 9.54 7.70 -4.14
N VAL A 59 9.32 6.61 -4.90
CA VAL A 59 9.10 5.28 -4.34
C VAL A 59 10.06 4.27 -4.92
N THR A 60 10.64 3.46 -4.03
CA THR A 60 11.39 2.25 -4.37
C THR A 60 10.75 1.07 -3.68
N SER A 61 10.56 -0.05 -4.39
CA SER A 61 9.89 -1.23 -3.85
C SER A 61 10.66 -2.50 -4.10
N LYS A 62 10.51 -3.49 -3.22
CA LYS A 62 10.91 -4.88 -3.45
C LYS A 62 9.77 -5.83 -3.10
N GLY A 63 9.68 -6.96 -3.81
CA GLY A 63 8.64 -7.96 -3.57
C GLY A 63 7.31 -7.71 -4.27
N LEU A 64 7.33 -6.78 -5.25
CA LEU A 64 6.22 -6.52 -6.17
C LEU A 64 6.60 -7.02 -7.57
N LYS A 65 5.60 -7.37 -8.39
CA LYS A 65 5.80 -7.80 -9.78
C LYS A 65 6.36 -6.67 -10.64
N TYR A 66 5.83 -5.47 -10.46
CA TYR A 66 6.33 -4.25 -11.07
C TYR A 66 7.07 -3.46 -10.01
N GLU A 67 8.35 -3.79 -9.81
CA GLU A 67 9.19 -3.07 -8.87
C GLU A 67 9.41 -1.62 -9.32
N MET A 68 9.37 -0.71 -8.35
CA MET A 68 9.68 0.70 -8.53
C MET A 68 11.12 0.95 -8.12
N ALA A 69 11.84 1.77 -8.89
CA ALA A 69 13.21 2.19 -8.60
C ALA A 69 13.28 3.72 -8.68
N ASN A 70 13.18 4.38 -7.52
CA ASN A 70 13.06 5.84 -7.40
C ASN A 70 11.98 6.43 -8.34
N LEU A 71 10.84 5.75 -8.44
CA LEU A 71 9.76 6.12 -9.34
C LEU A 71 8.91 7.25 -8.71
N PRO A 72 8.69 8.38 -9.41
CA PRO A 72 7.80 9.42 -8.93
C PRO A 72 6.33 9.02 -9.07
N LEU A 73 5.59 9.05 -7.97
CA LEU A 73 4.15 8.88 -7.91
C LEU A 73 3.47 10.21 -7.56
N GLU A 74 2.44 10.57 -8.32
CA GLU A 74 1.67 11.81 -8.15
C GLU A 74 0.27 11.66 -8.73
N PHE A 75 -0.74 12.18 -8.01
CA PHE A 75 -2.10 12.27 -8.53
C PHE A 75 -2.15 13.08 -9.83
N GLY A 76 -2.89 12.58 -10.82
CA GLY A 76 -2.97 13.20 -12.15
C GLY A 76 -1.79 12.88 -13.08
N LYS A 77 -0.77 12.16 -12.60
CA LYS A 77 0.33 11.65 -13.44
C LYS A 77 0.40 10.13 -13.37
N LEU A 78 1.02 9.58 -12.33
CA LEU A 78 1.29 8.15 -12.21
C LEU A 78 0.96 7.67 -10.81
N ILE A 79 0.19 6.58 -10.75
CA ILE A 79 -0.18 5.87 -9.53
C ILE A 79 -0.05 4.37 -9.81
N SER A 80 0.48 3.61 -8.86
CA SER A 80 0.59 2.16 -8.98
C SER A 80 -0.66 1.50 -8.42
N THR A 81 -1.76 1.42 -9.19
CA THR A 81 -3.05 0.87 -8.72
C THR A 81 -3.33 -0.57 -9.17
N SER A 82 -2.41 -1.23 -9.89
CA SER A 82 -2.59 -2.61 -10.38
C SER A 82 -1.27 -3.36 -10.36
N ASN A 83 -0.65 -3.41 -9.19
CA ASN A 83 0.57 -4.17 -8.97
C ASN A 83 0.23 -5.53 -8.34
N GLU A 84 1.18 -6.45 -8.33
CA GLU A 84 1.01 -7.77 -7.73
C GLU A 84 2.11 -8.01 -6.70
N VAL A 85 1.76 -8.54 -5.53
CA VAL A 85 2.74 -9.02 -4.56
C VAL A 85 3.30 -10.36 -5.03
N THR A 86 4.62 -10.51 -5.04
CA THR A 86 5.30 -11.72 -5.52
C THR A 86 5.96 -12.50 -4.40
N THR A 87 6.14 -11.87 -3.23
CA THR A 87 6.76 -12.43 -2.03
C THR A 87 5.92 -12.15 -0.79
N ASN A 88 6.14 -12.91 0.28
CA ASN A 88 5.49 -12.67 1.57
C ASN A 88 6.01 -11.43 2.31
N GLN A 89 7.14 -10.87 1.86
CA GLN A 89 7.74 -9.67 2.44
C GLN A 89 7.89 -8.63 1.33
N ILE A 90 7.33 -7.45 1.58
CA ILE A 90 7.35 -6.31 0.66
C ILE A 90 8.07 -5.18 1.38
N SER A 91 9.07 -4.61 0.71
CA SER A 91 9.77 -3.42 1.20
C SER A 91 9.34 -2.23 0.38
N LEU A 92 8.93 -1.15 1.03
CA LEU A 92 8.60 0.13 0.39
C LEU A 92 9.40 1.24 1.03
N GLN A 93 10.25 1.88 0.24
CA GLN A 93 10.95 3.11 0.63
C GLN A 93 10.31 4.29 -0.09
N THR A 94 9.95 5.33 0.65
CA THR A 94 9.30 6.51 0.10
C THR A 94 9.72 7.83 0.76
N THR A 95 9.63 8.92 0.00
CA THR A 95 9.92 10.29 0.46
C THR A 95 8.69 11.05 0.95
N ALA A 96 7.51 10.43 0.97
CA ALA A 96 6.30 11.02 1.55
C ALA A 96 5.29 9.90 1.87
N PRO A 97 4.35 10.12 2.81
CA PRO A 97 3.34 9.12 3.15
C PRO A 97 2.59 8.54 1.96
N LEU A 98 2.30 7.25 2.02
CA LEU A 98 1.59 6.50 0.99
C LEU A 98 0.38 5.79 1.58
N ILE A 99 -0.60 5.47 0.74
CA ILE A 99 -1.62 4.48 1.04
C ILE A 99 -1.23 3.18 0.33
N PHE A 100 -1.20 2.09 1.09
CA PHE A 100 -1.05 0.75 0.55
C PHE A 100 -2.40 0.04 0.59
N THR A 101 -2.72 -0.65 -0.51
CA THR A 101 -3.92 -1.48 -0.62
C THR A 101 -3.52 -2.89 -1.03
N ILE A 102 -4.17 -3.89 -0.47
CA ILE A 102 -4.04 -5.28 -0.90
C ILE A 102 -5.39 -5.97 -0.90
N GLU A 103 -5.63 -6.78 -1.92
CA GLU A 103 -6.85 -7.57 -2.05
C GLU A 103 -6.65 -8.97 -1.47
N LEU A 104 -7.62 -9.39 -0.67
CA LEU A 104 -7.69 -10.64 0.06
C LEU A 104 -8.48 -11.67 -0.76
N ILE A 105 -8.14 -12.96 -0.61
CA ILE A 105 -8.91 -14.03 -1.27
C ILE A 105 -10.27 -14.13 -0.60
N HIS A 106 -11.30 -14.22 -1.43
CA HIS A 106 -12.63 -14.59 -1.00
C HIS A 106 -12.86 -16.08 -1.16
N ASN A 107 -12.91 -16.82 -0.06
CA ASN A 107 -13.45 -18.17 -0.08
C ASN A 107 -14.98 -18.07 -0.21
N GLN A 108 -15.49 -18.15 -1.44
CA GLN A 108 -16.90 -18.50 -1.66
C GLN A 108 -17.06 -19.95 -1.19
N SER A 109 -17.46 -20.17 0.05
CA SER A 109 -18.05 -21.45 0.45
C SER A 109 -19.30 -21.64 -0.42
N SER A 110 -19.19 -22.49 -1.44
CA SER A 110 -20.31 -22.93 -2.27
C SER A 110 -21.18 -23.91 -1.48
#